data_AF-A0AAE6CI27-F1
#
_entry.id   AF-A0AAE6CI27-F1
#
_cell.length_a   1.000
_cell.length_b   1.000
_cell.length_c   1.000
_cell.angle_alpha   90.00
_cell.angle_beta   90.00
_cell.angle_gamma   90.00
#
_symmetry.space_group_name_H-M   'P 1'
#
loop_
_entity.id
_entity.type
_entity.pdbx_description
1 polymer ?
#
loop_
_entity_poly.entity_id
_entity_poly.type
_entity_poly.pdbx_seq_one_letter_code
_entity_poly.pdbx_strand_id
1 'polypeptide(L)'
;MDINDAIKDSKVVFDGRGKYTHKQAIVILLLIARYSTERIAAALGVSVPAVKQHLQASMHNVRATDRTDMVAQLFINGYLRPRAETSEPSIRGVKRWITLSIVIFLLFSPAAMRTQQRAAPRPTRTAQVRIQRSGGRPKDYLYTNELVG
;
A
#
# COMPACT_ATOMS: atom_id res chain seq x y z
N MET A 1 -12.61 6.25 -30.85
CA MET A 1 -12.91 5.83 -29.47
C MET A 1 -13.67 6.96 -28.82
N ASP A 2 -14.95 6.74 -28.61
CA ASP A 2 -15.87 7.71 -28.04
C ASP A 2 -15.58 7.93 -26.54
N ILE A 3 -16.12 9.00 -25.96
CA ILE A 3 -16.06 9.26 -24.51
C ILE A 3 -16.81 8.16 -23.77
N ASN A 4 -17.96 7.74 -24.32
CA ASN A 4 -18.79 6.71 -23.75
C ASN A 4 -18.07 5.35 -23.78
N ASP A 5 -17.28 5.05 -24.82
CA ASP A 5 -16.39 3.88 -24.86
C ASP A 5 -15.34 3.96 -23.75
N ALA A 6 -14.63 5.09 -23.63
CA ALA A 6 -13.58 5.26 -22.63
C ALA A 6 -14.09 5.18 -21.18
N ILE A 7 -15.32 5.65 -20.91
CA ILE A 7 -15.98 5.51 -19.60
C ILE A 7 -16.50 4.08 -19.40
N LYS A 8 -17.02 3.43 -20.45
CA LYS A 8 -17.53 2.05 -20.39
C LYS A 8 -16.40 1.04 -20.16
N ASP A 9 -15.27 1.21 -20.82
CA ASP A 9 -14.08 0.36 -20.72
C ASP A 9 -13.22 0.67 -19.48
N SER A 10 -13.57 1.73 -18.74
CA SER A 10 -12.94 2.06 -17.46
C SER A 10 -13.04 0.89 -16.48
N LYS A 11 -11.86 0.40 -16.07
CA LYS A 11 -11.68 -0.54 -14.95
C LYS A 11 -11.91 0.08 -13.57
N VAL A 12 -12.26 1.36 -13.50
CA VAL A 12 -12.58 2.06 -12.25
C VAL A 12 -13.97 2.69 -12.27
N VAL A 13 -14.63 2.66 -11.12
CA VAL A 13 -15.89 3.34 -10.83
C VAL A 13 -15.60 4.55 -9.95
N PHE A 14 -16.23 5.68 -10.28
CA PHE A 14 -16.14 6.91 -9.50
C PHE A 14 -17.43 7.14 -8.70
N ASP A 15 -17.35 7.12 -7.36
CA ASP A 15 -18.47 7.32 -6.43
C ASP A 15 -18.29 8.61 -5.61
N GLY A 16 -17.78 9.68 -6.24
CA GLY A 16 -17.63 11.01 -5.64
C GLY A 16 -18.93 11.82 -5.47
N ARG A 17 -20.09 11.15 -5.32
CA ARG A 17 -21.41 11.81 -5.24
C ARG A 17 -21.47 12.79 -4.07
N GLY A 18 -22.09 13.95 -4.31
CA GLY A 18 -22.20 15.04 -3.33
C GLY A 18 -20.95 15.91 -3.15
N LYS A 19 -19.74 15.41 -3.45
CA LYS A 19 -18.49 16.21 -3.43
C LYS A 19 -18.02 16.70 -4.79
N TYR A 20 -18.41 16.03 -5.87
CA TYR A 20 -17.99 16.36 -7.23
C TYR A 20 -19.20 16.59 -8.14
N THR A 21 -19.11 17.61 -8.98
CA THR A 21 -20.06 17.82 -10.08
C THR A 21 -19.90 16.73 -11.14
N HIS A 22 -20.95 16.48 -11.92
CA HIS A 22 -20.92 15.49 -13.01
C HIS A 22 -19.79 15.77 -14.02
N LYS A 23 -19.54 17.05 -14.35
CA LYS A 23 -18.42 17.44 -15.23
C LYS A 23 -17.05 17.12 -14.63
N GLN A 24 -16.84 17.37 -13.33
CA GLN A 24 -15.59 17.01 -12.65
C GLN A 24 -15.38 15.49 -12.63
N ALA A 25 -16.43 14.70 -12.36
CA ALA A 25 -16.37 13.24 -12.39
C ALA A 25 -15.92 12.72 -13.78
N ILE A 26 -16.48 13.25 -14.87
CA ILE A 26 -16.08 12.87 -16.24
C ILE A 26 -14.62 13.28 -16.52
N VAL A 27 -14.21 14.51 -16.15
CA VAL A 27 -12.83 14.98 -16.32
C VAL A 27 -11.83 14.08 -15.57
N ILE A 28 -12.17 13.64 -14.35
CA ILE A 28 -11.35 12.70 -13.56
C ILE A 28 -11.27 11.32 -14.24
N LEU A 29 -12.39 10.78 -14.72
CA LEU A 29 -12.41 9.48 -15.42
C LEU A 29 -11.57 9.51 -16.71
N LEU A 30 -11.67 10.57 -17.52
CA LEU A 30 -10.87 10.73 -18.74
C LEU A 30 -9.37 10.94 -18.44
N LEU A 31 -9.04 11.62 -17.34
CA LEU A 31 -7.65 11.74 -16.86
C LEU A 31 -7.07 10.36 -16.50
N ILE A 32 -7.83 9.52 -15.81
CA ILE A 32 -7.40 8.16 -15.43
C ILE A 32 -7.28 7.25 -16.67
N ALA A 33 -8.14 7.44 -17.67
CA ALA A 33 -8.00 6.85 -19.00
C ALA A 33 -6.82 7.43 -19.84
N ARG A 34 -5.95 8.24 -19.23
CA ARG A 34 -4.72 8.83 -19.80
C ARG A 34 -4.95 9.80 -20.98
N TYR A 35 -6.09 10.48 -21.03
CA TYR A 35 -6.32 11.52 -22.03
C TYR A 35 -5.56 12.81 -21.66
N SER A 36 -4.98 13.49 -22.66
CA SER A 36 -4.33 14.79 -22.46
C SER A 36 -5.36 15.89 -22.15
N THR A 37 -4.89 17.02 -21.61
CA THR A 37 -5.80 18.13 -21.27
C THR A 37 -6.50 18.71 -22.50
N GLU A 38 -5.86 18.71 -23.68
CA GLU A 38 -6.49 19.12 -24.94
C GLU A 38 -7.53 18.09 -25.41
N ARG A 39 -7.21 16.78 -25.32
CA ARG A 39 -8.16 15.72 -25.71
C ARG A 39 -9.39 15.72 -24.82
N ILE A 40 -9.25 15.96 -23.51
CA ILE A 40 -10.38 16.13 -22.58
C ILE A 40 -11.21 17.36 -22.96
N ALA A 41 -10.56 18.48 -23.29
CA ALA A 41 -11.24 19.73 -23.67
C ALA A 41 -12.06 19.56 -24.96
N ALA A 42 -11.44 19.02 -26.01
CA ALA A 42 -12.08 18.72 -27.28
C ALA A 42 -13.24 17.71 -27.13
N ALA A 43 -13.04 16.66 -26.34
CA ALA A 43 -14.06 15.66 -26.03
C ALA A 43 -15.29 16.29 -25.34
N LEU A 44 -15.08 17.15 -24.34
CA LEU A 44 -16.17 17.76 -23.58
C LEU A 44 -16.77 19.01 -24.23
N GLY A 45 -16.27 19.45 -25.38
CA GLY A 45 -16.71 20.69 -26.04
C GLY A 45 -16.42 21.95 -25.21
N VAL A 46 -15.36 21.94 -24.41
CA VAL A 46 -14.97 23.07 -23.52
C VAL A 46 -13.54 23.54 -23.81
N SER A 47 -13.17 24.70 -23.27
CA SER A 47 -11.81 25.23 -23.41
C SER A 47 -10.81 24.49 -22.50
N VAL A 48 -9.54 24.41 -22.91
CA VAL A 48 -8.46 23.82 -22.11
C VAL A 48 -8.32 24.48 -20.72
N PRO A 49 -8.45 25.83 -20.57
CA PRO A 49 -8.51 26.46 -19.25
C PRO A 49 -9.66 25.95 -18.37
N ALA A 50 -10.86 25.70 -18.91
CA ALA A 50 -11.98 25.17 -18.14
C ALA A 50 -11.70 23.75 -17.60
N VAL A 51 -11.03 22.89 -18.40
CA VAL A 51 -10.58 21.57 -17.91
C VAL A 51 -9.55 21.73 -16.79
N LYS A 52 -8.58 22.65 -16.92
CA LYS A 52 -7.60 22.94 -15.87
C LYS A 52 -8.28 23.42 -14.58
N GLN A 53 -9.29 24.28 -14.67
CA GLN A 53 -10.07 24.76 -13.53
C GLN A 53 -10.86 23.63 -12.86
N HIS A 54 -11.51 22.74 -13.62
CA HIS A 54 -12.18 21.57 -13.08
C HIS A 54 -11.22 20.61 -12.36
N LEU A 55 -10.02 20.40 -12.92
CA LEU A 55 -8.95 19.62 -12.26
C LEU A 55 -8.47 20.30 -10.98
N GLN A 56 -8.19 21.61 -11.00
CA GLN A 56 -7.72 22.35 -9.82
C GLN A 56 -8.73 22.33 -8.66
N ALA A 57 -10.02 22.54 -8.97
CA ALA A 57 -11.09 22.38 -7.98
C ALA A 57 -11.18 20.94 -7.46
N SER A 58 -10.93 19.94 -8.32
CA SER A 58 -10.93 18.53 -7.92
C SER A 58 -9.74 18.18 -7.02
N MET A 59 -8.55 18.72 -7.29
CA MET A 59 -7.37 18.57 -6.43
C MET A 59 -7.62 19.20 -5.05
N HIS A 60 -8.20 20.41 -5.01
CA HIS A 60 -8.55 21.10 -3.76
C HIS A 60 -9.49 20.27 -2.88
N ASN A 61 -10.50 19.61 -3.47
CA ASN A 61 -11.47 18.77 -2.75
C ASN A 61 -10.85 17.58 -1.99
N VAL A 62 -9.66 17.11 -2.39
CA VAL A 62 -8.89 16.05 -1.72
C VAL A 62 -7.54 16.53 -1.17
N ARG A 63 -7.29 17.85 -1.16
CA ARG A 63 -6.03 18.49 -0.73
C ARG A 63 -4.79 17.96 -1.47
N ALA A 64 -4.96 17.55 -2.73
CA ALA A 64 -3.87 17.04 -3.55
C ALA A 64 -2.99 18.17 -4.11
N THR A 65 -1.70 17.88 -4.21
CA THR A 65 -0.65 18.77 -4.71
C THR A 65 -0.51 18.71 -6.23
N ASP A 66 -0.68 17.54 -6.83
CA ASP A 66 -0.66 17.32 -8.28
C ASP A 66 -1.72 16.32 -8.76
N ARG A 67 -1.74 16.04 -10.07
CA ARG A 67 -2.72 15.15 -10.72
C ARG A 67 -2.58 13.68 -10.31
N THR A 68 -1.37 13.23 -10.01
CA THR A 68 -1.05 11.86 -9.59
C THR A 68 -1.46 11.67 -8.13
N ASP A 69 -1.08 12.62 -7.27
CA ASP A 69 -1.52 12.70 -5.87
C ASP A 69 -3.06 12.75 -5.80
N MET A 70 -3.72 13.53 -6.67
CA MET A 70 -5.20 13.57 -6.75
C MET A 70 -5.81 12.18 -7.00
N VAL A 71 -5.26 11.39 -7.92
CA VAL A 71 -5.75 10.03 -8.21
C VAL A 71 -5.50 9.11 -7.00
N ALA A 72 -4.35 9.22 -6.34
CA ALA A 72 -4.04 8.46 -5.13
C ALA A 72 -5.00 8.83 -3.98
N GLN A 73 -5.21 10.11 -3.69
CA GLN A 73 -6.13 10.58 -2.66
C GLN A 73 -7.58 10.18 -2.97
N LEU A 74 -8.02 10.23 -4.23
CA LEU A 74 -9.35 9.76 -4.63
C LEU A 74 -9.55 8.26 -4.38
N PHE A 75 -8.50 7.45 -4.52
CA PHE A 75 -8.52 6.03 -4.18
C PHE A 75 -8.53 5.80 -2.65
N ILE A 76 -7.66 6.49 -1.91
CA ILE A 76 -7.57 6.42 -0.43
C ILE A 76 -8.90 6.82 0.23
N ASN A 77 -9.54 7.89 -0.27
CA ASN A 77 -10.85 8.35 0.22
C ASN A 77 -12.04 7.50 -0.28
N GLY A 78 -11.79 6.41 -1.03
CA GLY A 78 -12.81 5.48 -1.50
C GLY A 78 -13.73 6.00 -2.62
N TYR A 79 -13.42 7.16 -3.21
CA TYR A 79 -14.13 7.75 -4.34
C TYR A 79 -13.80 7.08 -5.67
N LEU A 80 -12.58 6.56 -5.82
CA LEU A 80 -12.23 5.64 -6.90
C LEU A 80 -12.18 4.22 -6.35
N ARG A 81 -12.94 3.33 -6.99
CA ARG A 81 -12.92 1.89 -6.71
C ARG A 81 -12.60 1.12 -7.97
N PRO A 82 -11.87 -0.01 -7.89
CA PRO A 82 -11.86 -0.96 -9.00
C PRO A 82 -13.31 -1.33 -9.32
N ARG A 83 -13.66 -1.30 -10.61
CA ARG A 83 -14.90 -1.93 -11.05
C ARG A 83 -14.73 -3.41 -10.74
N ALA A 84 -15.59 -3.96 -9.90
CA ALA A 84 -15.58 -5.39 -9.63
C ALA A 84 -15.82 -6.10 -10.97
N GLU A 85 -14.76 -6.72 -11.50
CA GLU A 85 -14.89 -7.59 -12.65
C GLU A 85 -15.76 -8.76 -12.19
N THR A 86 -16.99 -8.86 -12.69
CA THR A 86 -17.88 -10.03 -12.50
C THR A 86 -17.40 -11.26 -13.30
N SER A 87 -16.08 -11.36 -13.51
CA SER A 87 -15.40 -12.63 -13.64
C SER A 87 -15.40 -13.30 -12.27
N GLU A 88 -16.28 -14.28 -12.08
CA GLU A 88 -15.99 -15.34 -11.11
C GLU A 88 -14.53 -15.78 -11.31
N PRO A 89 -13.70 -15.87 -10.26
CA PRO A 89 -12.39 -16.48 -10.42
C PRO A 89 -12.61 -17.91 -10.90
N SER A 90 -12.16 -18.23 -12.11
CA SER A 90 -12.25 -19.59 -12.64
C SER A 90 -11.26 -20.49 -11.88
N ILE A 91 -11.67 -20.98 -10.70
CA ILE A 91 -10.89 -21.86 -9.81
C ILE A 91 -10.62 -23.23 -10.48
N ARG A 92 -11.06 -23.44 -11.73
CA ARG A 92 -10.65 -24.56 -12.58
C ARG A 92 -9.19 -24.47 -13.06
N GLY A 93 -8.62 -23.26 -13.20
CA GLY A 93 -7.23 -23.09 -13.65
C GLY A 93 -6.19 -23.29 -12.53
N VAL A 94 -6.43 -22.68 -11.36
CA VAL A 94 -5.43 -22.58 -10.29
C VAL A 94 -5.24 -23.90 -9.52
N LYS A 95 -6.27 -24.75 -9.45
CA LYS A 95 -6.23 -26.01 -8.68
C LYS A 95 -5.12 -26.97 -9.11
N ARG A 96 -4.77 -27.03 -10.41
CA ARG A 96 -3.76 -27.99 -10.91
C ARG A 96 -2.32 -27.62 -10.51
N TRP A 97 -2.00 -26.33 -10.41
CA TRP A 97 -0.65 -25.87 -10.09
C TRP A 97 -0.33 -25.97 -8.59
N ILE A 98 -1.29 -25.65 -7.70
CA ILE A 98 -1.08 -25.73 -6.26
C ILE A 98 -0.87 -27.17 -5.79
N THR A 99 -1.66 -28.13 -6.30
CA THR A 99 -1.53 -29.55 -5.91
C THR A 99 -0.19 -30.14 -6.36
N LEU A 100 0.30 -29.79 -7.56
CA LEU A 100 1.57 -30.31 -8.07
C LEU A 100 2.77 -29.83 -7.22
N SER A 101 2.78 -28.55 -6.84
CA SER A 101 3.85 -27.98 -6.00
C SER A 101 3.91 -28.60 -4.60
N ILE A 102 2.77 -28.89 -3.97
CA ILE A 102 2.72 -29.52 -2.64
C ILE A 102 3.25 -30.96 -2.68
N VAL A 103 2.89 -31.73 -3.71
CA VAL A 103 3.36 -33.13 -3.86
C VAL A 103 4.87 -33.19 -4.13
N ILE A 104 5.40 -32.29 -4.97
CA ILE A 104 6.85 -32.22 -5.24
C ILE A 104 7.63 -31.86 -3.97
N PHE A 105 7.14 -30.91 -3.17
CA PHE A 105 7.81 -30.47 -1.94
C PHE A 105 7.86 -31.57 -0.85
N LEU A 106 6.83 -32.42 -0.78
CA LEU A 106 6.78 -33.56 0.14
C LEU A 106 7.68 -34.74 -0.30
N LEU A 107 7.88 -34.94 -1.61
CA LEU A 107 8.76 -35.99 -2.15
C LEU A 107 10.26 -35.63 -2.07
N PHE A 108 10.61 -34.35 -1.92
CA PHE A 108 11.99 -33.85 -1.95
C PHE A 108 12.49 -33.23 -0.62
N SER A 109 11.92 -33.59 0.52
CA SER A 109 12.36 -33.10 1.84
C SER A 109 13.47 -33.97 2.48
N PRO A 110 14.73 -33.53 2.58
CA PRO A 110 15.85 -34.34 3.09
C PRO A 110 16.03 -34.23 4.62
N ALA A 111 14.93 -34.21 5.38
CA ALA A 111 14.93 -33.85 6.81
C ALA A 111 15.16 -35.03 7.78
N ALA A 112 15.61 -36.19 7.29
CA ALA A 112 15.67 -37.44 8.06
C ALA A 112 17.07 -38.10 8.07
N MET A 113 18.16 -37.33 8.10
CA MET A 113 19.50 -37.89 8.38
C MET A 113 20.52 -36.86 8.87
N ARG A 114 20.83 -36.85 10.18
CA ARG A 114 22.16 -37.27 10.72
C ARG A 114 22.38 -36.90 12.20
N THR A 115 22.92 -37.90 12.91
CA THR A 115 23.84 -37.83 14.07
C THR A 115 23.41 -37.10 15.35
N GLN A 116 23.03 -37.93 16.33
CA GLN A 116 23.57 -37.87 17.70
C GLN A 116 24.94 -37.16 17.82
N GLN A 117 25.03 -36.22 18.75
CA GLN A 117 26.25 -36.02 19.54
C GLN A 117 25.90 -35.92 21.03
N ARG A 118 26.40 -36.86 21.82
CA ARG A 118 26.38 -36.79 23.29
C ARG A 118 27.31 -35.66 23.75
N ALA A 119 26.83 -34.77 24.61
CA ALA A 119 27.70 -33.90 25.41
C ALA A 119 27.97 -34.56 26.78
N ALA A 120 29.24 -34.71 27.13
CA ALA A 120 29.71 -35.27 28.40
C ALA A 120 29.72 -34.21 29.53
N PRO A 121 29.81 -34.59 30.83
CA PRO A 121 29.63 -33.65 31.94
C PRO A 121 30.78 -32.64 32.10
N ARG A 122 30.47 -31.47 32.69
CA ARG A 122 31.40 -30.36 32.92
C ARG A 122 32.49 -30.71 33.95
N PRO A 123 33.76 -30.37 33.71
CA PRO A 123 34.78 -30.34 34.76
C PRO A 123 34.69 -29.05 35.59
N THR A 124 34.77 -29.18 36.92
CA THR A 124 34.85 -28.07 37.87
C THR A 124 36.30 -27.56 37.97
N ARG A 125 36.54 -26.25 37.80
CA ARG A 125 37.80 -25.63 38.30
C ARG A 125 37.67 -24.17 38.71
N THR A 126 37.80 -23.99 40.03
CA THR A 126 38.34 -22.91 40.86
C THR A 126 38.54 -21.48 40.32
N ALA A 127 38.15 -20.50 41.15
CA ALA A 127 38.19 -19.07 40.89
C ALA A 127 39.59 -18.43 40.88
N GLN A 128 39.66 -17.23 40.29
CA GLN A 128 40.61 -16.18 40.66
C GLN A 128 39.83 -14.86 40.83
N VAL A 129 39.75 -14.37 42.06
CA VAL A 129 39.13 -13.08 42.40
C VAL A 129 40.17 -11.98 42.18
N ARG A 130 39.93 -11.06 41.26
CA ARG A 130 40.74 -9.84 41.11
C ARG A 130 39.92 -8.59 41.39
N ILE A 131 39.89 -8.20 42.66
CA ILE A 131 39.34 -6.91 43.08
C ILE A 131 40.35 -5.83 42.66
N GLN A 132 39.95 -4.93 41.76
CA GLN A 132 40.55 -3.61 41.63
C GLN A 132 39.51 -2.56 42.06
N ARG A 133 39.78 -1.94 43.21
CA ARG A 133 39.10 -0.76 43.75
C ARG A 133 40.01 0.46 43.52
N SER A 134 39.39 1.66 43.56
CA SER A 134 39.99 2.98 43.34
C SER A 134 40.00 3.41 41.86
N GLY A 135 39.36 4.51 41.47
CA GLY A 135 38.56 5.45 42.29
C GLY A 135 37.89 6.54 41.45
N GLY A 136 37.15 7.43 42.10
CA GLY A 136 36.39 8.53 41.45
C GLY A 136 34.92 8.55 41.90
N ARG A 137 34.38 9.73 42.22
CA ARG A 137 33.06 9.88 42.88
C ARG A 137 31.86 9.92 41.90
N PRO A 138 30.62 9.72 42.40
CA PRO A 138 29.43 9.49 41.58
C PRO A 138 28.37 10.61 41.66
N LYS A 139 27.23 10.36 40.98
CA LYS A 139 25.94 11.09 40.99
C LYS A 139 25.91 12.35 40.09
N ASP A 140 24.78 12.81 39.55
CA ASP A 140 23.37 12.61 39.96
C ASP A 140 22.40 12.26 38.81
N TYR A 141 21.37 11.45 39.11
CA TYR A 141 20.13 11.32 38.35
C TYR A 141 18.93 11.25 39.32
N LEU A 142 18.32 12.40 39.58
CA LEU A 142 17.02 12.70 40.22
C LEU A 142 16.77 14.19 39.90
N TYR A 143 15.58 14.77 39.73
CA TYR A 143 14.16 14.36 39.74
C TYR A 143 13.44 15.25 38.67
N THR A 144 12.13 15.28 38.41
CA THR A 144 10.92 14.66 39.02
C THR A 144 9.90 14.34 37.90
N ASN A 145 8.83 13.61 38.21
CA ASN A 145 7.51 13.85 37.62
C ASN A 145 6.65 14.51 38.72
N GLU A 146 6.27 15.77 38.53
CA GLU A 146 5.31 16.45 39.42
C GLU A 146 3.90 16.28 38.83
N LEU A 147 3.09 15.45 39.49
CA LEU A 147 1.66 15.26 39.22
C LEU A 147 0.89 15.36 40.56
N VAL A 148 0.77 16.58 41.08
CA VAL A 148 -0.18 16.94 42.15
C VAL A 148 -0.64 18.38 41.90
N GLY A 149 -1.96 18.61 41.83
CA GLY A 149 -2.58 19.90 41.53
C GLY A 149 -3.93 19.73 40.86
#